data_AF-A0A661FEX8-F1
#
_entry.id   AF-A0A661FEX8-F1
#
_cell.length_a   1.000
_cell.length_b   1.000
_cell.length_c   1.000
_cell.angle_alpha   90.00
_cell.angle_beta   90.00
_cell.angle_gamma   90.00
#
_symmetry.space_group_name_H-M   'P 1'
#
loop_
_entity.id
_entity.type
_entity.pdbx_description
1 polymer ?
#
loop_
_entity_poly.entity_id
_entity_poly.type
_entity_poly.pdbx_seq_one_letter_code
_entity_poly.pdbx_strand_id
1 'polypeptide(L)' 'MADVTMRQMLEAGVHFGHQTRYWNPKMAPYIFGERNKIHII' A
#
# COMPACT_ATOMS: atom_id res chain seq x y z
N MET A 1 -10.86 -6.84 19.40
CA MET A 1 -9.67 -6.47 18.60
C MET A 1 -9.80 -7.15 17.25
N ALA A 2 -9.23 -6.61 16.18
CA ALA A 2 -9.42 -7.19 14.85
C ALA A 2 -8.70 -8.55 14.74
N ASP A 3 -9.45 -9.61 14.41
CA ASP A 3 -8.95 -10.98 14.18
C ASP A 3 -8.19 -11.15 12.84
N VAL A 4 -7.75 -10.04 12.23
CA VAL A 4 -7.11 -10.06 10.91
C VAL A 4 -5.60 -9.91 11.06
N THR A 5 -4.86 -10.88 10.57
CA THR A 5 -3.39 -10.90 10.60
C THR A 5 -2.80 -10.11 9.42
N MET A 6 -1.57 -9.60 9.59
CA MET A 6 -0.81 -8.97 8.49
C MET A 6 -0.68 -9.89 7.27
N ARG A 7 -0.49 -11.19 7.49
CA ARG A 7 -0.39 -12.16 6.41
C ARG A 7 -1.67 -12.20 5.57
N GLN A 8 -2.84 -12.21 6.20
CA GLN A 8 -4.12 -12.19 5.49
C GLN A 8 -4.31 -10.89 4.71
N MET A 9 -3.86 -9.74 5.24
CA MET A 9 -3.90 -8.46 4.52
C MET A 9 -2.99 -8.47 3.28
N LEU A 10 -1.78 -9.03 3.41
CA LEU A 10 -0.86 -9.17 2.29
C LEU A 10 -1.41 -10.11 1.21
N GLU A 11 -1.96 -11.26 1.59
CA GLU A 11 -2.60 -12.21 0.66
C GLU A 11 -3.82 -11.61 -0.04
N ALA A 12 -4.59 -10.75 0.65
CA ALA A 12 -5.72 -10.03 0.07
C ALA A 12 -5.31 -8.84 -0.83
N GLY A 13 -4.03 -8.43 -0.83
CA GLY A 13 -3.51 -7.38 -1.71
C GLY A 13 -3.83 -5.95 -1.27
N VAL A 14 -4.19 -5.70 -0.01
CA VAL A 14 -4.62 -4.35 0.45
C VAL A 14 -3.48 -3.33 0.53
N HIS A 15 -2.23 -3.78 0.43
CA HIS A 15 -1.02 -2.95 0.47
C HIS A 15 -0.70 -2.30 -0.88
N PHE A 16 -1.41 -2.65 -1.96
CA PHE A 16 -1.26 -1.98 -3.25
C PHE A 16 -2.04 -0.67 -3.26
N GLY A 17 -1.32 0.42 -3.50
CA GLY A 17 -1.85 1.75 -3.70
C GLY A 17 -2.14 2.05 -5.17
N HIS A 18 -2.13 3.34 -5.50
CA HIS A 18 -2.37 3.82 -6.86
C HIS A 18 -1.09 3.87 -7.69
N GLN A 19 -1.23 4.17 -8.98
CA GLN A 19 -0.07 4.45 -9.82
C GLN A 19 0.71 5.67 -9.31
N THR A 20 2.02 5.66 -9.51
CA THR A 20 2.95 6.68 -8.98
C THR A 20 2.73 8.09 -9.50
N ARG A 21 1.92 8.26 -10.55
CA ARG A 21 1.51 9.56 -11.09
C ARG A 21 0.26 10.16 -10.45
N TYR A 22 -0.53 9.37 -9.72
CA TYR A 22 -1.82 9.79 -9.15
C TYR A 22 -1.78 9.90 -7.62
N TRP A 23 -0.59 9.92 -7.02
CA TRP A 23 -0.44 9.98 -5.57
C TRP A 23 -0.51 11.41 -5.01
N ASN A 24 -0.89 11.51 -3.74
CA ASN A 24 -0.87 12.76 -3.00
C ASN A 24 0.42 12.84 -2.18
N PRO A 25 1.23 13.92 -2.27
CA PRO A 25 2.47 14.07 -1.50
C PRO A 25 2.31 13.86 0.02
N LYS A 26 1.14 14.14 0.58
CA LYS A 26 0.83 13.89 2.00
C LYS A 26 0.84 12.41 2.38
N MET A 27 0.81 11.50 1.42
CA MET A 27 0.91 10.05 1.65
C MET A 27 2.35 9.57 1.85
N ALA A 28 3.37 10.42 1.65
CA ALA A 28 4.78 10.01 1.73
C ALA A 28 5.16 9.21 2.99
N PRO A 29 4.67 9.54 4.21
CA PRO A 29 5.00 8.77 5.41
C PRO A 29 4.40 7.36 5.45
N TYR A 30 3.40 7.09 4.61
CA TYR A 30 2.66 5.83 4.56
C TYR A 30 3.02 4.99 3.32
N ILE A 31 3.95 5.45 2.49
CA ILE A 31 4.37 4.71 1.30
C ILE A 31 5.68 4.01 1.62
N PHE A 32 5.65 2.69 1.66
CA PHE A 32 6.86 1.88 1.77
C PHE A 32 7.75 2.00 0.52
N GLY A 33 7.17 2.04 -0.68
CA GLY A 33 7.93 2.17 -1.93
C GLY A 33 7.08 2.07 -3.18
N GLU A 34 7.71 1.78 -4.31
CA GLU A 34 7.01 1.54 -5.59
C GLU A 34 7.56 0.31 -6.31
N ARG A 35 6.67 -0.42 -7.01
CA ARG A 35 7.03 -1.52 -7.90
C ARG A 35 6.11 -1.50 -9.11
N ASN A 36 6.67 -1.62 -10.32
CA ASN A 36 5.90 -1.58 -11.57
C ASN A 36 4.97 -0.35 -11.66
N LYS A 37 5.43 0.81 -11.19
CA LYS A 37 4.68 2.08 -11.16
C LYS A 37 3.44 2.07 -10.23
N ILE A 38 3.33 1.13 -9.31
CA ILE A 38 2.29 1.10 -8.26
C ILE A 38 2.95 1.33 -6.90
N HIS A 39 2.36 2.21 -6.08
CA HIS A 39 2.81 2.41 -4.71
C HIS A 39 2.49 1.20 -3.85
N ILE A 40 3.43 0.82 -3.00
CA ILE A 40 3.22 -0.10 -1.91
C ILE A 40 3.06 0.77 -0.67
N ILE A 41 1.90 0.66 -0.03
CA ILE A 41 1.56 1.34 1.23
C ILE A 41 2.26 0.56 2.36
#